data_AF-A0A934D6C5-F1
#
_entry.id   AF-A0A934D6C5-F1
#
_cell.length_a   1.000
_cell.length_b   1.000
_cell.length_c   1.000
_cell.angle_alpha   90.00
_cell.angle_beta   90.00
_cell.angle_gamma   90.00
#
_symmetry.space_group_name_H-M   'P 1'
#
loop_
_entity.id
_entity.type
_entity.pdbx_description
1 polymer ?
#
loop_
_entity_poly.entity_id
_entity_poly.type
_entity_poly.pdbx_seq_one_letter_code
_entity_poly.pdbx_strand_id
1 'polypeptide(L)'
;MKGLLKICAVSVALLYGSWASAVPTLQLDIAGGHYVDGSEESTITGSNTFDLYAYAAYEQTSGLVSSDSILADTYYLSVALMPKTAVAGSYGIININGVDYDVTGDMVFGTPPMTSADALLGPHGIYDTYYLELVFNFNSSNKSGVYDVQGAAGSGPIAGTGMYYNKFNFDISGLDAAHELHFDLYNTKVKQCNAHQTHCDPVITLDDFAPPSHDAGTQRDHNVPEPQTVALLGISLLMLAFVGRRRQTRQWLKYR
;
A
#
# COMPACT_ATOMS: atom_id res chain seq x y z
N MET A 1 -27.08 -15.78 -44.57
CA MET A 1 -27.20 -14.77 -43.50
C MET A 1 -27.53 -15.32 -42.10
N LYS A 2 -27.90 -16.59 -41.90
CA LYS A 2 -28.15 -17.16 -40.55
C LYS A 2 -26.89 -17.58 -39.77
N GLY A 3 -25.72 -17.56 -40.41
CA GLY A 3 -24.43 -17.94 -39.79
C GLY A 3 -23.67 -16.79 -39.11
N LEU A 4 -23.82 -15.54 -39.57
CA LEU A 4 -23.13 -14.38 -39.00
C LEU A 4 -23.70 -13.95 -37.63
N LEU A 5 -24.99 -14.21 -37.37
CA LEU A 5 -25.64 -13.79 -36.13
C LEU A 5 -25.17 -14.59 -34.90
N LYS A 6 -24.68 -15.82 -35.08
CA LYS A 6 -24.18 -16.67 -33.99
C LYS A 6 -22.75 -16.32 -33.56
N ILE A 7 -21.95 -15.72 -34.45
CA ILE A 7 -20.56 -15.34 -34.16
C ILE A 7 -20.53 -14.06 -33.30
N CYS A 8 -21.43 -13.08 -33.55
CA CYS A 8 -21.49 -11.87 -32.73
C CYS A 8 -21.94 -12.11 -31.27
N ALA A 9 -22.77 -13.13 -31.00
CA ALA A 9 -23.25 -13.42 -29.66
C ALA A 9 -22.16 -14.01 -28.73
N VAL A 10 -21.18 -14.74 -29.30
CA VAL A 10 -20.06 -15.31 -28.54
C VAL A 10 -19.03 -14.24 -28.17
N SER A 11 -18.84 -13.23 -29.03
CA SER A 11 -17.89 -12.12 -28.77
C SER A 11 -18.35 -11.17 -27.66
N VAL A 12 -19.66 -11.00 -27.45
CA VAL A 12 -20.21 -10.15 -26.39
C VAL A 12 -20.18 -10.84 -25.02
N ALA A 13 -20.33 -12.17 -24.97
CA ALA A 13 -20.27 -12.94 -23.72
C ALA A 13 -18.86 -13.01 -23.10
N LEU A 14 -17.80 -12.91 -23.91
CA LEU A 14 -16.40 -12.86 -23.44
C LEU A 14 -16.00 -11.50 -22.84
N LEU A 15 -16.82 -10.45 -22.98
CA LEU A 15 -16.54 -9.12 -22.43
C LEU A 15 -17.12 -8.92 -21.02
N TYR A 16 -17.84 -9.92 -20.48
CA TYR A 16 -18.39 -9.91 -19.11
C TYR A 16 -17.57 -10.76 -18.14
N GLY A 17 -16.24 -10.79 -18.30
CA GLY A 17 -15.37 -11.26 -17.23
C GLY A 17 -15.52 -10.33 -16.04
N SER A 18 -16.10 -10.83 -14.93
CA SER A 18 -16.02 -10.14 -13.65
C SER A 18 -14.54 -10.00 -13.30
N TRP A 19 -14.12 -8.79 -12.95
CA TRP A 19 -12.78 -8.52 -12.44
C TRP A 19 -12.62 -9.31 -11.14
N ALA A 20 -11.87 -10.42 -11.20
CA ALA A 20 -11.40 -11.09 -10.01
C ALA A 20 -10.15 -10.35 -9.55
N SER A 21 -10.31 -9.40 -8.63
CA SER A 21 -9.17 -8.84 -7.88
C SER A 21 -8.95 -9.75 -6.69
N ALA A 22 -7.76 -10.34 -6.62
CA ALA A 22 -7.32 -11.10 -5.47
C ALA A 22 -6.76 -10.10 -4.45
N VAL A 23 -7.63 -9.61 -3.56
CA VAL A 23 -7.22 -8.71 -2.48
C VAL A 23 -6.46 -9.54 -1.45
N PRO A 24 -5.21 -9.19 -1.11
CA PRO A 24 -4.45 -9.89 -0.09
C PRO A 24 -5.13 -9.83 1.26
N THR A 25 -4.91 -10.86 2.10
CA THR A 25 -5.43 -10.86 3.47
C THR A 25 -4.87 -9.69 4.25
N LEU A 26 -3.58 -9.39 4.14
CA LEU A 26 -2.94 -8.25 4.82
C LEU A 26 -2.44 -7.23 3.81
N GLN A 27 -2.61 -5.95 4.11
CA GLN A 27 -2.12 -4.84 3.29
C GLN A 27 -1.97 -3.57 4.12
N LEU A 28 -1.11 -2.66 3.66
CA LEU A 28 -0.85 -1.35 4.25
C LEU A 28 -1.24 -0.24 3.29
N ASP A 29 -1.88 0.81 3.79
CA ASP A 29 -2.21 2.01 3.02
C ASP A 29 -1.87 3.26 3.84
N ILE A 30 -1.48 4.33 3.16
CA ILE A 30 -1.29 5.63 3.80
C ILE A 30 -2.35 6.56 3.25
N ALA A 31 -3.23 7.11 4.09
CA ALA A 31 -4.24 8.05 3.59
C ALA A 31 -3.58 9.28 2.94
N GLY A 32 -3.98 9.57 1.71
CA GLY A 32 -3.37 10.61 0.87
C GLY A 32 -1.99 10.25 0.29
N GLY A 33 -1.51 9.02 0.53
CA GLY A 33 -0.34 8.45 -0.15
C GLY A 33 -0.65 8.09 -1.61
N HIS A 34 0.35 7.55 -2.30
CA HIS A 34 0.23 7.08 -3.67
C HIS A 34 1.07 5.82 -3.88
N TYR A 35 0.61 4.96 -4.78
CA TYR A 35 1.35 3.74 -5.11
C TYR A 35 2.53 4.06 -6.02
N VAL A 36 3.70 3.48 -5.73
CA VAL A 36 4.85 3.46 -6.62
C VAL A 36 5.13 2.06 -7.12
N ASP A 37 5.28 1.91 -8.43
CA ASP A 37 5.57 0.64 -9.10
C ASP A 37 7.10 0.41 -9.23
N GLY A 38 7.53 -0.77 -9.66
CA GLY A 38 8.91 -1.07 -10.02
C GLY A 38 9.68 -1.82 -8.93
N SER A 39 10.67 -1.17 -8.31
CA SER A 39 11.54 -1.85 -7.32
C SER A 39 11.08 -1.71 -5.87
N GLU A 40 10.14 -0.80 -5.62
CA GLU A 40 9.57 -0.50 -4.30
C GLU A 40 8.21 -1.19 -4.15
N GLU A 41 7.30 -1.01 -5.11
CA GLU A 41 5.96 -1.61 -5.09
C GLU A 41 5.12 -1.27 -3.83
N SER A 42 5.31 -0.09 -3.24
CA SER A 42 4.65 0.30 -1.97
C SER A 42 3.69 1.49 -2.13
N THR A 43 2.79 1.67 -1.16
CA THR A 43 2.13 2.97 -0.96
C THR A 43 3.04 3.93 -0.20
N ILE A 44 3.41 5.05 -0.83
CA ILE A 44 4.33 6.02 -0.24
C ILE A 44 3.70 7.37 0.05
N THR A 45 4.26 8.07 1.03
CA THR A 45 3.94 9.48 1.33
C THR A 45 5.18 10.33 1.49
N GLY A 46 5.12 11.57 1.00
CA GLY A 46 6.14 12.60 1.27
C GLY A 46 5.82 13.46 2.50
N SER A 47 4.68 13.24 3.17
CA SER A 47 4.27 14.03 4.33
C SER A 47 5.04 13.59 5.58
N ASN A 48 5.41 14.56 6.43
CA ASN A 48 5.96 14.27 7.75
C ASN A 48 4.91 13.73 8.72
N THR A 49 3.63 14.02 8.49
CA THR A 49 2.53 13.54 9.33
C THR A 49 1.51 12.80 8.47
N PHE A 50 1.14 11.59 8.88
CA PHE A 50 0.24 10.75 8.09
C PHE A 50 -0.46 9.68 8.93
N ASP A 51 -1.59 9.23 8.40
CA ASP A 51 -2.33 8.09 8.93
C ASP A 51 -1.96 6.85 8.11
N LEU A 52 -1.25 5.90 8.74
CA LEU A 52 -1.00 4.57 8.19
C LEU A 52 -2.11 3.62 8.67
N TYR A 53 -2.63 2.84 7.75
CA TYR A 53 -3.68 1.85 8.00
C TYR A 53 -3.15 0.45 7.69
N ALA A 54 -3.16 -0.41 8.70
CA ALA A 54 -3.07 -1.84 8.50
C ALA A 54 -4.47 -2.38 8.23
N TYR A 55 -4.62 -3.22 7.21
CA TYR A 55 -5.87 -3.90 6.91
C TYR A 55 -5.74 -5.41 7.04
N ALA A 56 -6.84 -6.03 7.41
CA ALA A 56 -7.04 -7.47 7.29
C ALA A 56 -8.35 -7.76 6.55
N ALA A 57 -8.24 -8.17 5.28
CA ALA A 57 -9.36 -8.66 4.51
C ALA A 57 -9.79 -10.05 5.02
N TYR A 58 -11.09 -10.23 5.21
CA TYR A 58 -11.66 -11.49 5.63
C TYR A 58 -12.77 -11.89 4.68
N GLU A 59 -12.94 -13.20 4.52
CA GLU A 59 -14.02 -13.69 3.70
C GLU A 59 -15.32 -13.87 4.44
N GLN A 60 -16.40 -13.87 3.66
CA GLN A 60 -17.67 -14.46 4.07
C GLN A 60 -17.95 -15.81 3.40
N THR A 61 -17.25 -16.18 2.30
CA THR A 61 -17.59 -17.35 1.47
C THR A 61 -16.38 -18.00 0.73
N SER A 62 -15.52 -18.71 1.47
CA SER A 62 -14.50 -19.72 1.05
C SER A 62 -13.32 -19.35 0.10
N GLY A 63 -12.11 -19.19 0.67
CA GLY A 63 -10.92 -18.60 0.02
C GLY A 63 -9.97 -17.75 0.92
N LEU A 64 -10.45 -16.91 1.84
CA LEU A 64 -9.66 -16.07 2.76
C LEU A 64 -9.77 -16.51 4.22
N VAL A 65 -8.90 -15.94 5.07
CA VAL A 65 -8.91 -16.12 6.52
C VAL A 65 -10.25 -15.65 7.12
N SER A 66 -10.79 -16.42 8.07
CA SER A 66 -12.07 -16.09 8.68
C SER A 66 -11.99 -14.84 9.56
N SER A 67 -13.11 -14.14 9.70
CA SER A 67 -13.23 -12.98 10.60
C SER A 67 -12.81 -13.32 12.04
N ASP A 68 -13.20 -14.48 12.55
CA ASP A 68 -12.90 -14.89 13.92
C ASP A 68 -11.41 -15.17 14.12
N SER A 69 -10.75 -15.79 13.12
CA SER A 69 -9.30 -15.98 13.17
C SER A 69 -8.53 -14.65 13.11
N ILE A 70 -9.00 -13.68 12.32
CA ILE A 70 -8.35 -12.35 12.29
C ILE A 70 -8.47 -11.64 13.63
N LEU A 71 -9.64 -11.69 14.26
CA LEU A 71 -9.86 -11.02 15.55
C LEU A 71 -9.18 -11.74 16.72
N ALA A 72 -8.84 -13.02 16.57
CA ALA A 72 -8.16 -13.82 17.59
C ALA A 72 -6.62 -13.76 17.49
N ASP A 73 -6.07 -13.36 16.35
CA ASP A 73 -4.62 -13.29 16.14
C ASP A 73 -4.03 -11.93 16.57
N THR A 74 -2.72 -11.93 16.77
CA THR A 74 -1.88 -10.76 17.02
C THR A 74 -1.08 -10.42 15.78
N TYR A 75 -0.98 -9.13 15.50
CA TYR A 75 -0.31 -8.57 14.34
C TYR A 75 0.82 -7.65 14.74
N TYR A 76 1.75 -7.50 13.82
CA TYR A 76 2.97 -6.76 14.00
C TYR A 76 3.14 -5.82 12.82
N LEU A 77 3.30 -4.53 13.11
CA LEU A 77 3.79 -3.56 12.15
C LEU A 77 5.28 -3.38 12.39
N SER A 78 6.11 -3.85 11.46
CA SER A 78 7.54 -3.51 11.43
C SER A 78 7.70 -2.10 10.87
N VAL A 79 8.42 -1.26 11.59
CA VAL A 79 8.80 0.09 11.15
C VAL A 79 10.31 0.10 11.05
N ALA A 80 10.85 0.10 9.83
CA ALA A 80 12.27 -0.01 9.56
C ALA A 80 12.82 1.28 8.98
N LEU A 81 14.01 1.69 9.43
CA LEU A 81 14.70 2.85 8.92
C LEU A 81 15.38 2.53 7.58
N MET A 82 15.21 3.41 6.61
CA MET A 82 15.86 3.38 5.30
C MET A 82 16.64 4.68 5.02
N PRO A 83 17.67 4.65 4.17
CA PRO A 83 18.34 3.47 3.65
C PRO A 83 19.12 2.74 4.76
N LYS A 84 19.84 1.65 4.40
CA LYS A 84 20.72 0.90 5.31
C LYS A 84 21.56 1.83 6.18
N THR A 85 21.52 1.61 7.49
CA THR A 85 22.21 2.43 8.48
C THR A 85 23.39 1.71 9.13
N ALA A 86 24.20 2.48 9.87
CA ALA A 86 25.28 1.96 10.69
C ALA A 86 24.84 1.87 12.15
N VAL A 87 25.45 0.96 12.91
CA VAL A 87 25.23 0.88 14.36
C VAL A 87 25.71 2.18 15.03
N ALA A 88 24.94 2.67 15.99
CA ALA A 88 25.25 3.82 16.85
C ALA A 88 25.22 5.21 16.18
N GLY A 89 24.40 5.40 15.14
CA GLY A 89 24.08 6.73 14.62
C GLY A 89 23.15 7.55 15.53
N SER A 90 22.79 8.75 15.07
CA SER A 90 21.71 9.56 15.64
C SER A 90 20.75 9.85 14.50
N TYR A 91 19.61 9.16 14.47
CA TYR A 91 18.68 9.20 13.34
C TYR A 91 17.40 9.98 13.64
N GLY A 92 17.28 10.52 14.86
CA GLY A 92 16.18 11.38 15.26
C GLY A 92 15.09 10.66 16.03
N ILE A 93 13.90 11.26 16.06
CA ILE A 93 12.74 10.81 16.82
C ILE A 93 11.56 10.61 15.88
N ILE A 94 10.84 9.50 16.07
CA ILE A 94 9.57 9.23 15.39
C ILE A 94 8.47 9.26 16.45
N ASN A 95 7.38 9.97 16.22
CA ASN A 95 6.20 9.92 17.07
C ASN A 95 5.16 8.98 16.45
N ILE A 96 4.68 8.02 17.24
CA ILE A 96 3.65 7.08 16.83
C ILE A 96 2.52 7.11 17.86
N ASN A 97 1.32 7.48 17.42
CA ASN A 97 0.13 7.63 18.26
C ASN A 97 0.37 8.52 19.50
N GLY A 98 1.19 9.56 19.37
CA GLY A 98 1.53 10.48 20.47
C GLY A 98 2.69 10.02 21.36
N VAL A 99 3.34 8.89 21.06
CA VAL A 99 4.51 8.39 21.79
C VAL A 99 5.77 8.60 20.96
N ASP A 100 6.77 9.27 21.53
CA ASP A 100 8.08 9.46 20.91
C ASP A 100 8.95 8.21 21.06
N TYR A 101 9.62 7.83 19.97
CA TYR A 101 10.63 6.79 19.91
C TYR A 101 11.92 7.39 19.37
N ASP A 102 12.98 7.38 20.18
CA ASP A 102 14.34 7.66 19.71
C ASP A 102 14.81 6.50 18.85
N VAL A 103 15.16 6.79 17.59
CA VAL A 103 15.50 5.74 16.62
C VAL A 103 16.70 4.91 17.07
N THR A 104 17.68 5.48 17.76
CA THR A 104 18.83 4.70 18.25
C THR A 104 18.74 4.31 19.71
N GLY A 105 17.88 4.97 20.48
CA GLY A 105 17.61 4.65 21.89
C GLY A 105 16.56 3.54 22.09
N ASP A 106 15.49 3.53 21.29
CA ASP A 106 14.30 2.72 21.53
C ASP A 106 14.07 1.63 20.47
N MET A 107 14.71 1.72 19.29
CA MET A 107 14.60 0.71 18.23
C MET A 107 15.72 -0.34 18.30
N VAL A 108 15.47 -1.51 17.73
CA VAL A 108 16.44 -2.61 17.67
C VAL A 108 17.23 -2.54 16.37
N PHE A 109 18.54 -2.75 16.43
CA PHE A 109 19.37 -2.89 15.22
C PHE A 109 19.40 -4.36 14.75
N GLY A 110 19.01 -4.61 13.50
CA GLY A 110 18.99 -5.94 12.88
C GLY A 110 18.25 -5.93 11.54
N THR A 111 17.92 -7.12 11.01
CA THR A 111 17.26 -7.26 9.71
C THR A 111 15.73 -7.39 9.88
N PRO A 112 14.89 -6.44 9.45
CA PRO A 112 13.43 -6.54 9.57
C PRO A 112 12.80 -7.43 8.48
N PRO A 113 11.68 -8.11 8.77
CA PRO A 113 11.50 -8.94 9.96
C PRO A 113 12.42 -10.18 9.89
N MET A 114 13.20 -10.43 10.95
CA MET A 114 14.38 -11.30 10.94
C MET A 114 14.15 -12.76 10.48
N THR A 115 14.38 -12.99 9.18
CA THR A 115 15.02 -14.16 8.53
C THR A 115 14.47 -15.57 8.81
N SER A 116 13.66 -16.08 7.86
CA SER A 116 13.84 -17.37 7.16
C SER A 116 12.76 -17.68 6.11
N ALA A 117 11.85 -16.74 5.79
CA ALA A 117 10.88 -16.91 4.70
C ALA A 117 11.49 -16.72 3.28
N ASP A 118 12.72 -17.22 3.08
CA ASP A 118 13.65 -17.02 1.95
C ASP A 118 13.13 -17.49 0.57
N ALA A 119 11.83 -17.77 0.41
CA ALA A 119 11.23 -18.14 -0.86
C ALA A 119 10.00 -17.32 -1.27
N LEU A 120 9.37 -16.58 -0.35
CA LEU A 120 8.17 -15.77 -0.66
C LEU A 120 8.43 -14.27 -0.56
N LEU A 121 9.42 -13.87 0.23
CA LEU A 121 9.86 -12.48 0.36
C LEU A 121 11.03 -12.28 -0.60
N GLY A 122 10.82 -11.55 -1.69
CA GLY A 122 11.92 -11.16 -2.58
C GLY A 122 13.00 -10.36 -1.82
N PRO A 123 14.25 -10.30 -2.32
CA PRO A 123 15.40 -9.75 -1.61
C PRO A 123 15.46 -8.21 -1.54
N HIS A 124 14.33 -7.52 -1.67
CA HIS A 124 14.30 -6.05 -1.72
C HIS A 124 14.45 -5.46 -0.32
N GLY A 125 15.70 -5.41 0.17
CA GLY A 125 16.00 -4.67 1.39
C GLY A 125 16.32 -5.51 2.63
N ILE A 126 16.73 -6.77 2.48
CA ILE A 126 17.29 -7.55 3.59
C ILE A 126 18.66 -6.98 3.96
N TYR A 127 18.66 -5.95 4.81
CA TYR A 127 19.86 -5.35 5.37
C TYR A 127 19.63 -4.97 6.83
N ASP A 128 20.70 -5.01 7.61
CA ASP A 128 20.62 -4.52 8.98
C ASP A 128 20.35 -3.02 9.03
N THR A 129 19.37 -2.64 9.83
CA THR A 129 18.99 -1.26 10.12
C THR A 129 18.33 -1.17 11.50
N TYR A 130 17.96 0.03 11.94
CA TYR A 130 17.12 0.22 13.11
C TYR A 130 15.66 -0.05 12.76
N TYR A 131 15.00 -0.93 13.50
CA TYR A 131 13.59 -1.24 13.34
C TYR A 131 12.88 -1.40 14.71
N LEU A 132 11.59 -1.12 14.74
CA LEU A 132 10.72 -1.43 15.87
C LEU A 132 9.50 -2.19 15.39
N GLU A 133 8.92 -3.01 16.26
CA GLU A 133 7.71 -3.77 15.95
C GLU A 133 6.58 -3.31 16.87
N LEU A 134 5.50 -2.80 16.29
CA LEU A 134 4.30 -2.45 17.03
C LEU A 134 3.36 -3.65 17.05
N VAL A 135 3.06 -4.12 18.25
CA VAL A 135 2.11 -5.22 18.47
C VAL A 135 0.69 -4.66 18.56
N PHE A 136 -0.24 -5.25 17.83
CA PHE A 136 -1.65 -4.85 17.87
C PHE A 136 -2.60 -6.01 17.56
N ASN A 137 -3.89 -5.77 17.75
CA ASN A 137 -4.98 -6.64 17.33
C ASN A 137 -5.99 -5.83 16.53
N PHE A 138 -6.65 -6.44 15.55
CA PHE A 138 -7.76 -5.81 14.86
C PHE A 138 -8.98 -5.67 15.78
N ASN A 139 -9.72 -4.57 15.62
CA ASN A 139 -10.94 -4.32 16.37
C ASN A 139 -12.17 -4.57 15.48
N SER A 140 -13.11 -5.38 15.98
CA SER A 140 -14.35 -5.70 15.26
C SER A 140 -15.21 -4.49 14.88
N SER A 141 -15.04 -3.34 15.57
CA SER A 141 -15.72 -2.08 15.28
C SER A 141 -15.07 -1.27 14.15
N ASN A 142 -13.80 -1.51 13.82
CA ASN A 142 -13.07 -0.79 12.78
C ASN A 142 -13.17 -1.55 11.47
N LYS A 143 -14.14 -1.17 10.62
CA LYS A 143 -14.41 -1.86 9.35
C LYS A 143 -14.23 -0.96 8.15
N SER A 144 -13.75 -1.55 7.06
CA SER A 144 -13.69 -0.93 5.74
C SER A 144 -14.39 -1.83 4.72
N GLY A 145 -14.88 -1.23 3.63
CA GLY A 145 -15.15 -1.95 2.39
C GLY A 145 -13.86 -2.55 1.82
N VAL A 146 -13.99 -3.65 1.08
CA VAL A 146 -12.88 -4.36 0.43
C VAL A 146 -12.34 -3.53 -0.74
N TYR A 147 -11.03 -3.36 -0.78
CA TYR A 147 -10.30 -2.79 -1.91
C TYR A 147 -8.87 -3.33 -1.92
N ASP A 148 -8.29 -3.32 -3.12
CA ASP A 148 -6.90 -3.64 -3.38
C ASP A 148 -6.08 -2.34 -3.29
N VAL A 149 -5.12 -2.28 -2.37
CA VAL A 149 -4.29 -1.08 -2.17
C VAL A 149 -3.51 -0.73 -3.44
N GLN A 150 -2.99 -1.70 -4.18
CA GLN A 150 -2.24 -1.41 -5.41
C GLN A 150 -3.11 -0.63 -6.43
N GLY A 151 -4.40 -0.95 -6.49
CA GLY A 151 -5.36 -0.28 -7.39
C GLY A 151 -5.96 1.02 -6.84
N ALA A 152 -5.91 1.24 -5.52
CA ALA A 152 -6.64 2.32 -4.85
C ALA A 152 -5.88 2.96 -3.67
N ALA A 153 -4.55 2.99 -3.75
CA ALA A 153 -3.68 3.58 -2.73
C ALA A 153 -4.08 5.01 -2.39
N GLY A 154 -3.86 5.41 -1.14
CA GLY A 154 -4.22 6.74 -0.66
C GLY A 154 -5.65 6.88 -0.19
N SER A 155 -6.49 5.85 -0.35
CA SER A 155 -7.93 5.93 -0.06
C SER A 155 -8.21 6.02 1.44
N GLY A 156 -7.44 5.30 2.26
CA GLY A 156 -7.84 5.05 3.65
C GLY A 156 -9.15 4.24 3.74
N PRO A 157 -9.75 4.12 4.95
CA PRO A 157 -10.93 3.29 5.13
C PRO A 157 -12.12 3.79 4.31
N ILE A 158 -12.72 2.92 3.51
CA ILE A 158 -13.89 3.23 2.69
C ILE A 158 -15.17 2.63 3.29
N ALA A 159 -16.32 3.21 2.96
CA ALA A 159 -17.60 2.71 3.45
C ALA A 159 -17.86 1.27 2.97
N GLY A 160 -18.09 0.35 3.91
CA GLY A 160 -18.40 -1.05 3.61
C GLY A 160 -17.96 -2.01 4.71
N THR A 161 -17.90 -3.30 4.36
CA THR A 161 -17.39 -4.37 5.22
C THR A 161 -16.55 -5.34 4.40
N GLY A 162 -15.85 -6.25 5.08
CA GLY A 162 -14.99 -7.26 4.45
C GLY A 162 -13.51 -7.03 4.73
N MET A 163 -13.16 -5.91 5.36
CA MET A 163 -11.84 -5.73 5.98
C MET A 163 -11.97 -5.12 7.37
N TYR A 164 -11.08 -5.55 8.26
CA TYR A 164 -10.77 -4.80 9.48
C TYR A 164 -9.63 -3.84 9.22
N TYR A 165 -9.56 -2.75 9.99
CA TYR A 165 -8.40 -1.87 9.96
C TYR A 165 -7.92 -1.48 11.36
N ASN A 166 -6.62 -1.18 11.45
CA ASN A 166 -6.03 -0.50 12.59
C ASN A 166 -5.27 0.73 12.10
N LYS A 167 -5.45 1.85 12.80
CA LYS A 167 -4.87 3.14 12.42
C LYS A 167 -3.68 3.47 13.29
N PHE A 168 -2.59 3.91 12.67
CA PHE A 168 -1.41 4.47 13.31
C PHE A 168 -1.21 5.91 12.83
N ASN A 169 -1.07 6.84 13.76
CA ASN A 169 -0.71 8.22 13.48
C ASN A 169 0.79 8.37 13.60
N PHE A 170 1.45 8.68 12.49
CA PHE A 170 2.88 8.91 12.43
C PHE A 170 3.17 10.41 12.32
N ASP A 171 4.18 10.85 13.05
CA ASP A 171 4.87 12.11 12.84
C ASP A 171 6.39 11.85 12.81
N ILE A 172 6.98 12.01 11.62
CA ILE A 172 8.40 11.82 11.33
C ILE A 172 9.14 13.16 11.19
N SER A 173 8.55 14.29 11.64
CA SER A 173 9.21 15.60 11.57
C SER A 173 10.51 15.68 12.38
N GLY A 174 10.64 14.83 13.40
CA GLY A 174 11.86 14.65 14.19
C GLY A 174 12.88 13.68 13.59
N LEU A 175 12.56 13.00 12.48
CA LEU A 175 13.45 12.05 11.81
C LEU A 175 14.48 12.79 10.94
N ASP A 176 15.74 12.39 11.04
CA ASP A 176 16.83 12.92 10.23
C ASP A 176 16.47 12.93 8.74
N ALA A 177 16.71 14.06 8.05
CA ALA A 177 16.21 14.30 6.70
C ALA A 177 16.76 13.32 5.64
N ALA A 178 17.90 12.66 5.91
CA ALA A 178 18.49 11.69 4.99
C ALA A 178 17.88 10.29 5.10
N HIS A 179 16.91 10.10 5.99
CA HIS A 179 16.31 8.80 6.27
C HIS A 179 14.80 8.79 6.04
N GLU A 180 14.27 7.60 5.82
CA GLU A 180 12.89 7.30 5.49
C GLU A 180 12.47 6.05 6.28
N LEU A 181 11.18 5.74 6.27
CA LEU A 181 10.63 4.54 6.91
C LEU A 181 10.07 3.59 5.85
N HIS A 182 10.31 2.31 6.06
CA HIS A 182 9.61 1.19 5.42
C HIS A 182 8.70 0.51 6.43
N PHE A 183 7.55 0.04 5.96
CA PHE A 183 6.54 -0.60 6.78
C PHE A 183 6.19 -1.98 6.24
N ASP A 184 6.35 -3.00 7.08
CA ASP A 184 5.89 -4.36 6.78
C ASP A 184 4.80 -4.78 7.77
N LEU A 185 3.81 -5.53 7.29
CA LEU A 185 2.71 -6.04 8.11
C LEU A 185 2.70 -7.57 8.10
N TYR A 186 2.62 -8.18 9.28
CA TYR A 186 2.53 -9.64 9.39
C TYR A 186 1.89 -10.09 10.70
N ASN A 187 1.54 -11.38 10.78
CA ASN A 187 0.88 -11.98 11.93
C ASN A 187 1.85 -12.77 12.84
N THR A 188 1.31 -13.36 13.91
CA THR A 188 2.07 -14.17 14.87
C THR A 188 2.83 -15.34 14.22
N LYS A 189 2.29 -15.92 13.15
CA LYS A 189 2.91 -17.07 12.48
C LYS A 189 4.23 -16.70 11.81
N VAL A 190 4.29 -15.55 11.12
CA VAL A 190 5.56 -14.99 10.60
C VAL A 190 6.52 -14.69 11.74
N LYS A 191 6.02 -14.05 12.81
CA LYS A 191 6.83 -13.71 13.98
C LYS A 191 7.48 -14.94 14.63
N GLN A 192 6.72 -16.02 14.78
CA GLN A 192 7.20 -17.27 15.36
C GLN A 192 8.22 -17.96 14.46
N CYS A 193 8.01 -17.96 13.14
CA CYS A 193 9.00 -18.54 12.23
C CYS A 193 10.35 -17.82 12.29
N ASN A 194 10.32 -16.49 12.32
CA ASN A 194 11.53 -15.65 12.42
C ASN A 194 12.38 -15.97 13.66
N ALA A 195 11.75 -16.43 14.76
CA ALA A 195 12.48 -16.89 15.95
C ALA A 195 13.20 -18.24 15.76
N HIS A 196 12.81 -19.04 14.76
CA HIS A 196 13.27 -20.42 14.59
C HIS A 196 14.26 -20.63 13.42
N GLN A 197 14.59 -19.57 12.65
CA GLN A 197 15.69 -19.37 11.68
C GLN A 197 15.99 -20.45 10.61
N THR A 198 15.46 -21.65 10.73
CA THR A 198 15.82 -22.77 9.85
C THR A 198 14.60 -23.28 9.12
N HIS A 199 13.48 -23.60 9.78
CA HIS A 199 12.23 -24.05 9.14
C HIS A 199 10.99 -23.46 9.84
N CYS A 200 10.04 -22.88 9.07
CA CYS A 200 8.72 -22.51 9.58
C CYS A 200 7.82 -23.75 9.65
N ASP A 201 7.29 -24.08 10.83
CA ASP A 201 6.20 -25.04 10.98
C ASP A 201 5.12 -24.45 11.91
N PRO A 202 3.91 -24.13 11.41
CA PRO A 202 3.43 -24.34 10.03
C PRO A 202 4.06 -23.38 9.00
N VAL A 203 4.08 -23.81 7.73
CA VAL A 203 4.61 -23.04 6.58
C VAL A 203 3.88 -21.69 6.43
N ILE A 204 4.64 -20.60 6.31
CA ILE A 204 4.12 -19.26 6.02
C ILE A 204 3.42 -19.25 4.66
N THR A 205 2.23 -18.67 4.60
CA THR A 205 1.47 -18.44 3.36
C THR A 205 1.30 -16.95 3.08
N LEU A 206 0.79 -16.60 1.90
CA LEU A 206 0.49 -15.21 1.51
C LEU A 206 -0.54 -14.51 2.41
N ASP A 207 -1.22 -15.26 3.29
CA ASP A 207 -2.19 -14.69 4.23
C ASP A 207 -1.55 -14.22 5.55
N ASP A 208 -0.30 -14.59 5.78
CA ASP A 208 0.39 -14.35 7.05
C ASP A 208 1.17 -13.02 7.05
N PHE A 209 1.35 -12.40 5.89
CA PHE A 209 2.05 -11.12 5.70
C PHE A 209 1.44 -10.30 4.56
N ALA A 210 1.63 -8.99 4.57
CA ALA A 210 1.32 -8.15 3.43
C ALA A 210 2.32 -8.44 2.31
N PRO A 211 1.88 -8.76 1.08
CA PRO A 211 2.80 -8.95 -0.02
C PRO A 211 3.53 -7.63 -0.34
N PRO A 212 4.74 -7.68 -0.93
CA PRO A 212 5.52 -6.48 -1.21
C PRO A 212 4.74 -5.38 -1.94
N SER A 213 3.88 -5.77 -2.90
CA SER A 213 3.00 -4.87 -3.64
C SER A 213 1.90 -4.17 -2.82
N HIS A 214 1.89 -4.39 -1.51
CA HIS A 214 0.90 -3.92 -0.54
C HIS A 214 1.56 -3.43 0.75
N ASP A 215 2.87 -3.19 0.72
CA ASP A 215 3.59 -2.53 1.79
C ASP A 215 3.41 -1.01 1.71
N ALA A 216 4.00 -0.31 2.67
CA ALA A 216 3.98 1.14 2.71
C ALA A 216 5.34 1.72 3.10
N GLY A 217 5.57 2.97 2.74
CA GLY A 217 6.80 3.67 3.11
C GLY A 217 6.65 5.18 3.10
N THR A 218 7.73 5.86 3.50
CA THR A 218 7.85 7.30 3.34
C THR A 218 8.84 7.60 2.26
N GLN A 219 8.57 8.60 1.43
CA GLN A 219 9.54 9.08 0.48
C GLN A 219 9.49 10.60 0.37
N ARG A 220 10.35 11.30 1.12
CA ARG A 220 10.27 12.77 1.29
C ARG A 220 10.74 13.53 0.05
N ASP A 221 11.61 12.92 -0.75
CA ASP A 221 12.14 13.51 -1.98
C ASP A 221 11.33 13.16 -3.24
N HIS A 222 10.32 12.27 -3.13
CA HIS A 222 9.41 11.97 -4.25
C HIS A 222 8.30 13.02 -4.34
N ASN A 223 8.59 14.08 -5.08
CA ASN A 223 7.54 14.94 -5.62
C ASN A 223 6.74 14.14 -6.65
N VAL A 224 5.52 13.74 -6.29
CA VAL A 224 4.57 13.14 -7.24
C VAL A 224 4.40 14.11 -8.41
N PRO A 225 4.76 13.73 -9.64
CA PRO A 225 4.49 14.57 -10.80
C PRO A 225 2.99 14.85 -10.83
N GLU A 226 2.60 16.12 -10.99
CA GLU A 226 1.18 16.46 -11.11
C GLU A 226 0.50 15.54 -12.14
N PRO A 227 -0.71 15.03 -11.86
CA PRO A 227 -1.35 14.06 -12.73
C PRO A 227 -1.30 14.52 -14.19
N GLN A 228 -0.79 13.68 -15.09
CA GLN A 228 -0.75 13.98 -16.53
C GLN A 228 -2.14 14.32 -17.09
N THR A 229 -3.21 13.96 -16.36
CA THR A 229 -4.59 14.36 -16.63
C THR A 229 -4.80 15.87 -16.59
N VAL A 230 -4.09 16.63 -15.75
CA VAL A 230 -4.13 18.11 -15.73
C VAL A 230 -3.51 18.67 -17.00
N ALA A 231 -2.36 18.13 -17.42
CA ALA A 231 -1.74 18.49 -18.69
C ALA A 231 -2.64 18.13 -19.89
N LEU A 232 -3.23 16.93 -19.89
CA LEU A 232 -4.17 16.48 -20.93
C LEU A 232 -5.45 17.31 -20.96
N LEU A 233 -5.99 17.69 -19.80
CA LEU A 233 -7.13 18.58 -19.68
C LEU A 233 -6.78 19.97 -20.25
N GLY A 234 -5.60 20.50 -19.91
CA GLY A 234 -5.08 21.76 -20.45
C GLY A 234 -4.95 21.72 -21.97
N ILE A 235 -4.33 20.68 -22.53
CA ILE A 235 -4.18 20.48 -23.98
C ILE A 235 -5.56 20.36 -24.64
N SER A 236 -6.49 19.62 -24.05
CA SER A 236 -7.85 19.42 -24.57
C SER A 236 -8.62 20.74 -24.65
N LEU A 237 -8.52 21.58 -23.61
CA LEU A 237 -9.15 22.91 -23.58
C LEU A 237 -8.55 23.86 -24.62
N LEU A 238 -7.22 23.81 -24.83
CA LEU A 238 -6.55 24.59 -25.88
C LEU A 238 -6.99 24.19 -27.28
N MET A 239 -7.14 22.88 -27.56
CA MET A 239 -7.64 22.39 -28.84
C MET A 239 -9.09 22.85 -29.09
N LEU A 240 -9.96 22.78 -28.07
CA LEU A 240 -11.34 23.26 -28.17
C LEU A 240 -11.41 24.76 -28.47
N ALA A 241 -10.60 25.57 -27.78
CA ALA A 241 -10.53 27.02 -28.02
C ALA A 241 -10.06 27.33 -29.45
N PHE A 242 -9.06 26.60 -29.96
CA PHE A 242 -8.55 26.78 -31.32
C PHE A 242 -9.59 26.41 -32.39
N VAL A 243 -10.31 25.29 -32.22
CA VAL A 243 -11.40 24.89 -33.10
C VAL A 243 -12.55 25.91 -33.06
N GLY A 244 -12.89 26.43 -31.88
CA GLY A 244 -13.90 27.47 -31.71
C GLY A 244 -13.58 28.74 -32.49
N ARG A 245 -12.34 29.25 -32.37
CA ARG A 245 -11.88 30.44 -33.11
C ARG A 245 -11.92 30.26 -34.63
N ARG A 246 -11.57 29.08 -35.15
CA ARG A 246 -11.65 28.76 -36.59
C ARG A 246 -13.09 28.74 -37.12
N ARG A 247 -14.07 28.35 -36.29
CA ARG A 247 -15.48 28.34 -36.70
C ARG A 247 -16.06 29.75 -36.78
N GLN A 248 -15.73 30.64 -35.83
CA GLN A 248 -16.19 32.03 -35.85
C GLN A 248 -15.65 32.82 -37.06
N THR A 249 -14.35 32.65 -37.38
CA THR A 249 -13.74 33.30 -38.55
C THR A 249 -14.33 32.83 -39.88
N ARG A 250 -14.68 31.54 -40.01
CA ARG A 250 -15.36 31.00 -41.21
C ARG A 250 -16.79 31.49 -41.37
N GLN A 251 -17.52 31.73 -40.27
CA GLN A 251 -18.86 32.33 -40.36
C GLN A 251 -18.79 33.78 -40.81
N TRP A 252 -17.84 34.57 -40.30
CA TRP A 252 -17.63 35.96 -40.73
C TRP A 252 -17.31 36.12 -42.22
N LEU A 253 -16.56 35.19 -42.82
CA LEU A 253 -16.24 35.20 -44.24
C LEU A 253 -17.42 34.80 -45.16
N LYS A 254 -18.49 34.20 -44.63
CA LYS A 254 -19.70 33.86 -45.41
C LYS A 254 -20.73 34.98 -45.46
N TYR A 255 -20.56 36.04 -44.65
CA TYR A 255 -21.46 37.21 -44.59
C TYR A 255 -20.82 38.48 -45.19
N ARG A 256 -19.75 38.33 -45.97
CA ARG A 256 -19.20 39.35 -46.88
C ARG A 256 -19.37 38.87 -48.30
#